data_AF-A0A8S1E0E0-F1
#
_entry.id   AF-A0A8S1E0E0-F1
#
_cell.length_a   1.000
_cell.length_b   1.000
_cell.length_c   1.000
_cell.angle_alpha   90.00
_cell.angle_beta   90.00
_cell.angle_gamma   90.00
#
_symmetry.space_group_name_H-M   'P 1'
#
loop_
_entity.id
_entity.type
_entity.pdbx_description
1 polymer ?
#
loop_
_entity_poly.entity_id
_entity_poly.type
_entity_poly.pdbx_seq_one_letter_code
_entity_poly.pdbx_strand_id
1 'polypeptide(L)'
;MTAEWLFIRDFSKINFGEETNLLARTWHEGNLLPGYVNSNRRVAFFSHEGQVVTKDSEFEIFKGGSHIGWKPHRIGHDLHSKAFQVGKTVRNQPLYACRVIINGTFIYGQVCGNDVHIISKNEKTPELQAIDLLVLK
;
A
#
# COMPACT_ATOMS: atom_id res chain seq x y z
N MET A 1 18.08 10.11 -2.60
CA MET A 1 17.38 9.62 -1.39
C MET A 1 16.58 8.40 -1.81
N THR A 2 16.85 7.23 -1.23
CA THR A 2 16.27 5.96 -1.71
C THR A 2 15.38 5.32 -0.65
N ALA A 3 14.20 4.89 -1.07
CA ALA A 3 13.34 4.00 -0.31
C ALA A 3 13.89 2.57 -0.43
N GLU A 4 13.82 1.81 0.66
CA GLU A 4 14.27 0.41 0.65
C GLU A 4 13.09 -0.54 0.39
N TRP A 5 13.27 -1.42 -0.58
CA TRP A 5 12.30 -2.44 -0.99
C TRP A 5 12.97 -3.80 -0.96
N LEU A 6 12.32 -4.78 -0.34
CA LEU A 6 12.79 -6.15 -0.29
C LEU A 6 11.96 -7.02 -1.23
N PHE A 7 12.59 -7.54 -2.29
CA PHE A 7 11.93 -8.44 -3.24
C PHE A 7 11.69 -9.83 -2.63
N ILE A 8 10.44 -10.29 -2.70
CA ILE A 8 10.00 -11.55 -2.10
C ILE A 8 9.65 -12.56 -3.18
N ARG A 9 10.35 -13.71 -3.13
CA ARG A 9 10.03 -14.92 -3.90
C ARG A 9 9.48 -16.05 -3.03
N ASP A 10 9.75 -16.00 -1.72
CA ASP A 10 9.38 -17.04 -0.77
C ASP A 10 9.19 -16.40 0.62
N PHE A 11 8.01 -16.61 1.20
CA PHE A 11 7.62 -16.15 2.53
C PHE A 11 8.43 -16.79 3.66
N SER A 12 8.99 -17.99 3.44
CA SER A 12 9.69 -18.77 4.48
C SER A 12 10.91 -18.04 5.06
N LYS A 13 11.45 -17.07 4.32
CA LYS A 13 12.68 -16.35 4.65
C LYS A 13 12.46 -14.98 5.32
N ILE A 14 11.21 -14.63 5.66
CA ILE A 14 10.87 -13.30 6.16
C ILE A 14 10.49 -13.35 7.64
N ASN A 15 11.17 -12.53 8.43
CA ASN A 15 10.69 -12.17 9.76
C ASN A 15 9.82 -10.91 9.65
N PHE A 16 8.53 -11.07 9.90
CA PHE A 16 7.54 -10.00 9.75
C PHE A 16 7.44 -9.06 10.97
N GLY A 17 8.11 -9.37 12.08
CA GLY A 17 7.96 -8.63 13.32
C GLY A 17 6.53 -8.71 13.87
N GLU A 18 6.12 -7.68 14.61
CA GLU A 18 4.80 -7.61 15.26
C GLU A 18 3.69 -7.03 14.36
N GLU A 19 4.05 -6.30 13.30
CA GLU A 19 3.07 -5.73 12.38
C GLU A 19 2.41 -6.83 11.53
N THR A 20 1.08 -6.92 11.62
CA THR A 20 0.31 -7.91 10.87
C THR A 20 0.20 -7.58 9.38
N ASN A 21 0.19 -6.28 9.04
CA ASN A 21 0.09 -5.81 7.66
C ASN A 21 1.27 -4.90 7.33
N LEU A 22 2.04 -5.24 6.29
CA LEU A 22 3.17 -4.42 5.82
C LEU A 22 2.89 -3.89 4.41
N LEU A 23 3.27 -2.65 4.14
CA LEU A 23 3.18 -2.07 2.79
C LEU A 23 3.97 -2.91 1.79
N ALA A 24 3.34 -3.22 0.65
CA ALA A 24 3.93 -3.97 -0.44
C ALA A 24 3.62 -3.31 -1.79
N ARG A 25 4.33 -3.75 -2.83
CA ARG A 25 4.00 -3.46 -4.22
C ARG A 25 4.26 -4.65 -5.14
N THR A 26 3.56 -4.75 -6.27
CA THR A 26 3.80 -5.81 -7.26
C THR A 26 3.58 -5.33 -8.68
N TRP A 27 4.22 -5.99 -9.64
CA TRP A 27 3.86 -5.87 -11.05
C TRP A 27 2.66 -6.77 -11.36
N HIS A 28 1.61 -6.19 -11.92
CA HIS A 28 0.41 -6.89 -12.38
C HIS A 28 -0.13 -6.20 -13.62
N GLU A 29 -0.19 -6.93 -14.74
CA GLU A 29 -0.73 -6.42 -16.02
C GLU A 29 -0.09 -5.10 -16.49
N GLY A 30 1.23 -4.97 -16.29
CA GLY A 30 1.98 -3.77 -16.65
C GLY A 30 1.83 -2.59 -15.69
N ASN A 31 1.02 -2.73 -14.63
CA ASN A 31 0.93 -1.76 -13.54
C ASN A 31 1.87 -2.17 -12.40
N LEU A 32 2.50 -1.19 -11.74
CA LEU A 32 3.17 -1.37 -10.46
C LEU A 32 2.19 -0.94 -9.37
N LEU A 33 1.53 -1.90 -8.73
CA LEU A 33 0.42 -1.66 -7.80
C LEU A 33 0.91 -1.64 -6.34
N PRO A 34 0.62 -0.60 -5.54
CA PRO A 34 0.72 -0.65 -4.09
C PRO A 34 -0.35 -1.56 -3.47
N GLY A 35 -0.04 -2.10 -2.30
CA GLY A 35 -0.93 -2.95 -1.52
C GLY A 35 -0.31 -3.29 -0.17
N TYR A 36 -0.67 -4.44 0.40
CA TYR A 36 -0.03 -4.91 1.62
C TYR A 36 0.09 -6.42 1.67
N VAL A 37 1.04 -6.89 2.46
CA VAL A 37 1.16 -8.28 2.85
C VAL A 37 0.58 -8.48 4.23
N ASN A 38 -0.29 -9.47 4.38
CA ASN A 38 -0.71 -9.95 5.69
C ASN A 38 0.24 -11.06 6.12
N SER A 39 1.05 -10.80 7.14
CA SER A 39 2.09 -11.72 7.61
C SER A 39 1.52 -13.02 8.18
N ASN A 40 0.38 -12.94 8.88
CA ASN A 40 -0.31 -14.10 9.46
C ASN A 40 -0.83 -15.06 8.37
N ARG A 41 -1.41 -14.50 7.29
CA ARG A 41 -1.96 -15.27 6.17
C ARG A 41 -0.91 -15.64 5.12
N ARG A 42 0.27 -15.00 5.14
CA ARG A 42 1.31 -15.12 4.12
C ARG A 42 0.80 -14.90 2.69
N VAL A 43 -0.02 -13.86 2.53
CA VAL A 43 -0.59 -13.45 1.25
C VAL A 43 -0.54 -11.93 1.14
N ALA A 44 -0.18 -11.43 -0.04
CA ALA A 44 -0.25 -10.04 -0.40
C ALA A 44 -1.56 -9.71 -1.13
N PHE A 45 -2.09 -8.52 -0.87
CA PHE A 45 -3.35 -7.99 -1.37
C PHE A 45 -3.10 -6.65 -2.07
N PHE A 46 -3.60 -6.51 -3.28
CA PHE A 46 -3.48 -5.33 -4.14
C PHE A 46 -4.86 -4.96 -4.70
N SER A 47 -5.05 -3.72 -5.12
CA SER A 47 -6.26 -3.31 -5.85
C SER A 47 -5.95 -3.13 -7.33
N HIS A 48 -6.75 -3.74 -8.21
CA HIS A 48 -6.70 -3.52 -9.64
C HIS A 48 -8.12 -3.43 -10.20
N GLU A 49 -8.46 -2.33 -10.85
CA GLU A 49 -9.78 -2.10 -11.49
C GLU A 49 -10.98 -2.40 -10.55
N GLY A 50 -10.88 -1.97 -9.29
CA GLY A 50 -11.93 -2.18 -8.29
C GLY A 50 -11.99 -3.60 -7.70
N GLN A 51 -11.12 -4.51 -8.15
CA GLN A 51 -11.02 -5.87 -7.62
C GLN A 51 -9.79 -6.04 -6.73
N VAL A 52 -9.87 -7.02 -5.83
CA VAL A 52 -8.74 -7.41 -4.98
C VAL A 52 -7.93 -8.50 -5.68
N VAL A 53 -6.67 -8.22 -5.97
CA VAL A 53 -5.69 -9.17 -6.51
C VAL A 53 -4.85 -9.71 -5.37
N THR A 54 -4.72 -11.02 -5.27
CA THR A 54 -3.89 -11.68 -4.24
C THR A 54 -2.65 -12.32 -4.83
N LYS A 55 -1.50 -12.23 -4.14
CA LYS A 55 -0.27 -12.93 -4.51
C LYS A 55 0.39 -13.63 -3.32
N ASP A 56 0.94 -14.81 -3.56
CA ASP A 56 1.75 -15.58 -2.60
C ASP A 56 3.26 -15.48 -2.88
N SER A 57 3.66 -14.79 -3.94
CA SER A 57 5.05 -14.58 -4.35
C SER A 57 5.15 -13.41 -5.34
N GLU A 58 6.37 -12.99 -5.67
CA GLU A 58 6.66 -11.96 -6.69
C GLU A 58 6.09 -10.57 -6.37
N PHE A 59 6.42 -10.08 -5.18
CA PHE A 59 6.12 -8.71 -4.74
C PHE A 59 7.30 -8.16 -3.94
N GLU A 60 7.29 -6.86 -3.67
CA GLU A 60 8.28 -6.17 -2.85
C GLU A 60 7.63 -5.67 -1.57
N ILE A 61 8.30 -5.83 -0.43
CA ILE A 61 7.89 -5.26 0.86
C ILE A 61 8.66 -3.96 1.09
N PHE A 62 7.96 -2.92 1.53
CA PHE A 62 8.58 -1.67 1.94
C PHE A 62 9.33 -1.83 3.27
N LYS A 63 10.62 -1.52 3.30
CA LYS A 63 11.46 -1.58 4.50
C LYS A 63 11.67 -0.22 5.18
N GLY A 64 11.13 0.84 4.59
CA GLY A 64 11.25 2.19 5.12
C GLY A 64 12.32 3.01 4.43
N GLY A 65 12.72 4.06 5.14
CA GLY A 65 13.75 5.02 4.75
C GLY A 65 13.71 6.18 5.75
N SER A 66 14.86 6.70 6.15
CA SER A 66 14.97 7.76 7.18
C SER A 66 14.12 9.00 6.87
N HIS A 67 13.86 9.26 5.59
CA HIS A 67 13.12 10.42 5.09
C HIS A 67 11.70 10.06 4.63
N ILE A 68 11.15 8.92 5.02
CA ILE A 68 9.79 8.52 4.64
C ILE A 68 8.95 8.38 5.90
N GLY A 69 7.69 8.79 5.81
CA GLY A 69 6.75 8.64 6.91
C GLY A 69 5.30 8.77 6.47
N TRP A 70 4.42 8.59 7.44
CA TRP A 70 2.98 8.71 7.25
C TRP A 70 2.53 10.10 7.72
N LYS A 71 1.69 10.75 6.93
CA LYS A 71 1.03 12.01 7.31
C LYS A 71 -0.47 11.91 7.12
N PRO A 72 -1.27 12.51 8.02
CA PRO A 72 -2.71 12.62 7.83
C PRO A 72 -3.03 13.35 6.52
N HIS A 73 -4.02 12.86 5.80
CA HIS A 73 -4.55 13.42 4.56
C HIS A 73 -6.08 13.29 4.55
N ARG A 74 -6.76 14.37 4.18
CA ARG A 74 -8.21 14.43 4.07
C ARG A 74 -8.63 13.99 2.68
N ILE A 75 -9.56 13.05 2.60
CA ILE A 75 -10.07 12.55 1.31
C ILE A 75 -10.82 13.68 0.57
N GLY A 76 -10.63 13.72 -0.76
CA GLY A 76 -11.19 14.76 -1.63
C GLY A 76 -10.41 16.08 -1.65
N HIS A 77 -9.25 16.13 -1.00
CA HIS A 77 -8.31 17.26 -1.11
C HIS A 77 -7.12 16.87 -1.97
N ASP A 78 -6.42 17.86 -2.52
CA ASP A 78 -5.22 17.62 -3.31
C ASP A 78 -4.16 16.88 -2.49
N LEU A 79 -3.47 15.94 -3.15
CA LEU A 79 -2.37 15.21 -2.54
C LEU A 79 -1.26 16.16 -2.09
N HIS A 80 -0.65 15.83 -0.96
CA HIS A 80 0.49 16.58 -0.43
C HIS A 80 1.64 16.59 -1.45
N SER A 81 2.32 17.72 -1.64
CA SER A 81 3.42 17.87 -2.63
C SER A 81 4.58 16.88 -2.44
N LYS A 82 4.74 16.37 -1.21
CA LYS A 82 5.70 15.32 -0.84
C LYS A 82 5.13 13.89 -0.88
N ALA A 83 3.97 13.65 -1.48
CA ALA A 83 3.39 12.31 -1.60
C ALA A 83 4.41 11.37 -2.26
N PHE A 84 4.68 10.24 -1.59
CA PHE A 84 5.69 9.30 -2.05
C PHE A 84 5.06 8.31 -3.03
N GLN A 85 5.43 8.42 -4.31
CA GLN A 85 4.95 7.51 -5.33
C GLN A 85 5.49 6.10 -5.09
N VAL A 86 4.58 5.16 -4.85
CA VAL A 86 4.93 3.74 -4.60
C VAL A 86 4.84 2.93 -5.89
N GLY A 87 3.96 3.33 -6.79
CA GLY A 87 3.65 2.60 -8.00
C GLY A 87 3.19 3.50 -9.14
N LYS A 88 2.77 2.88 -10.23
CA LYS A 88 2.20 3.56 -11.39
C LYS A 88 1.35 2.62 -12.22
N THR A 89 0.36 3.18 -12.92
CA THR A 89 -0.39 2.43 -13.93
C THR A 89 0.44 2.23 -15.19
N VAL A 90 0.01 1.32 -16.07
CA VAL A 90 0.59 1.12 -17.41
C VAL A 90 0.53 2.40 -18.27
N ARG A 91 -0.41 3.31 -17.97
CA ARG A 91 -0.52 4.64 -18.60
C ARG A 91 0.34 5.71 -17.92
N ASN A 92 1.29 5.32 -17.06
CA ASN A 92 2.14 6.19 -16.26
C ASN A 92 1.40 7.12 -15.27
N GLN A 93 0.16 6.80 -14.90
CA GLN A 93 -0.53 7.54 -13.83
C GLN A 93 0.08 7.13 -12.47
N PRO A 94 0.46 8.08 -11.60
CA PRO A 94 1.11 7.76 -10.34
C PRO A 94 0.14 7.10 -9.36
N LEU A 95 0.65 6.10 -8.62
CA LEU A 95 -0.07 5.43 -7.55
C LEU A 95 0.66 5.64 -6.22
N TYR A 96 -0.09 6.04 -5.20
CA TYR A 96 0.42 6.32 -3.86
C TYR A 96 -0.12 5.31 -2.86
N ALA A 97 0.62 5.08 -1.78
CA ALA A 97 0.16 4.24 -0.69
C ALA A 97 -0.53 5.09 0.38
N CYS A 98 -1.65 4.58 0.87
CA CYS A 98 -2.31 5.09 2.05
C CYS A 98 -2.57 3.97 3.05
N ARG A 99 -2.92 4.34 4.28
CA ARG A 99 -3.41 3.41 5.30
C ARG A 99 -4.45 4.06 6.20
N VAL A 100 -5.22 3.22 6.86
CA VAL A 100 -6.17 3.60 7.91
C VAL A 100 -6.12 2.55 9.01
N ILE A 101 -6.45 2.93 10.25
CA ILE A 101 -6.62 1.99 11.35
C ILE A 101 -8.08 1.55 11.37
N ILE A 102 -8.32 0.24 11.20
CA ILE A 102 -9.63 -0.38 11.36
C ILE A 102 -9.47 -1.50 12.38
N ASN A 103 -10.28 -1.49 13.44
CA ASN A 103 -10.23 -2.48 14.52
C ASN A 103 -8.80 -2.69 15.10
N GLY A 104 -8.05 -1.60 15.27
CA GLY A 104 -6.68 -1.61 15.81
C GLY A 104 -5.60 -2.11 14.84
N THR A 105 -5.94 -2.42 13.59
CA THR A 105 -5.00 -2.90 12.57
C THR A 105 -4.84 -1.87 11.44
N PHE A 106 -3.62 -1.66 10.97
CA PHE A 106 -3.39 -0.88 9.75
C PHE A 106 -3.88 -1.65 8.53
N ILE A 107 -4.84 -1.09 7.81
CA ILE A 107 -5.26 -1.56 6.49
C ILE A 107 -4.72 -0.58 5.46
N TYR A 108 -4.01 -1.11 4.47
CA TYR A 108 -3.39 -0.30 3.43
C TYR A 108 -4.30 -0.20 2.22
N GLY A 109 -4.10 0.87 1.48
CA GLY A 109 -4.81 1.15 0.25
C GLY A 109 -3.93 1.86 -0.76
N GLN A 110 -4.59 2.20 -1.86
CA GLN A 110 -4.01 2.90 -2.99
C GLN A 110 -4.74 4.23 -3.18
N VAL A 111 -3.99 5.26 -3.57
CA VAL A 111 -4.54 6.52 -4.05
C VAL A 111 -4.12 6.75 -5.50
N CYS A 112 -5.08 7.09 -6.36
CA CYS A 112 -4.87 7.45 -7.76
C CYS A 112 -5.66 8.73 -8.06
N GLY A 113 -4.98 9.85 -8.31
CA GLY A 113 -5.66 11.15 -8.34
C GLY A 113 -6.34 11.44 -7.00
N ASN A 114 -7.67 11.62 -7.02
CA ASN A 114 -8.49 11.83 -5.82
C ASN A 114 -9.19 10.56 -5.33
N ASP A 115 -9.04 9.44 -6.04
CA ASP A 115 -9.71 8.18 -5.70
C ASP A 115 -8.89 7.41 -4.68
N VAL A 116 -9.55 6.99 -3.60
CA VAL A 116 -8.95 6.20 -2.51
C VAL A 116 -9.59 4.82 -2.48
N HIS A 117 -8.75 3.80 -2.59
CA HIS A 117 -9.17 2.40 -2.51
C HIS A 117 -8.49 1.71 -1.35
N ILE A 118 -9.24 1.44 -0.27
CA ILE A 118 -8.77 0.61 0.84
C ILE A 118 -8.97 -0.86 0.50
N ILE A 119 -7.90 -1.64 0.62
CA ILE A 119 -7.91 -3.06 0.24
C ILE A 119 -8.39 -3.87 1.45
N SER A 120 -9.70 -4.04 1.55
CA SER A 120 -10.36 -4.83 2.60
C SER A 120 -10.99 -6.07 1.96
N LYS A 121 -10.62 -7.27 2.43
CA LYS A 121 -11.18 -8.53 1.86
C LYS A 121 -12.64 -8.77 2.27
N ASN A 122 -13.04 -8.30 3.47
CA ASN A 122 -14.28 -8.75 4.12
C ASN A 122 -15.06 -7.65 4.86
N GLU A 123 -14.56 -6.43 4.90
CA GLU A 123 -15.20 -5.35 5.64
C GLU A 123 -15.76 -4.34 4.63
N LYS A 124 -17.04 -3.99 4.78
CA LYS A 124 -17.58 -2.81 4.11
C LYS A 124 -16.69 -1.64 4.54
N THR A 125 -15.88 -1.12 3.62
CA THR A 125 -15.00 0.00 3.93
C THR A 125 -15.89 1.12 4.49
N PRO A 126 -15.64 1.60 5.72
CA PRO A 126 -16.44 2.68 6.28
C PRO A 126 -16.35 3.90 5.36
N GLU A 127 -17.31 4.81 5.47
CA GLU A 127 -17.17 6.10 4.82
C GLU A 127 -16.00 6.84 5.47
N LEU A 128 -14.85 6.85 4.76
CA LEU A 128 -13.62 7.44 5.27
C LEU A 128 -13.59 8.93 4.92
N GLN A 129 -13.25 9.75 5.91
CA GLN A 129 -13.00 11.18 5.71
C GLN A 129 -11.49 11.50 5.63
N ALA A 130 -10.66 10.61 6.19
CA ALA A 130 -9.22 10.79 6.26
C ALA A 130 -8.47 9.45 6.22
N ILE A 131 -7.23 9.52 5.78
CA ILE A 131 -6.24 8.44 5.71
C ILE A 131 -4.88 8.98 6.13
N ASP A 132 -3.95 8.08 6.43
CA ASP A 132 -2.53 8.39 6.43
C ASP A 132 -1.97 8.16 5.02
N LEU A 133 -1.33 9.18 4.44
CA LEU A 133 -0.62 9.09 3.16
C LEU A 133 0.88 8.91 3.40
N LEU A 134 1.53 8.05 2.62
CA LEU A 134 2.98 7.92 2.64
C LEU A 134 3.63 9.12 1.96
N VAL A 135 4.56 9.77 2.65
CA VAL A 135 5.21 11.01 2.17
C VAL A 135 6.71 10.99 2.43
N LEU A 136 7.45 11.80 1.66
CA LEU A 136 8.80 12.22 2.00
C LEU A 136 8.74 13.25 3.15
N LYS A 137 9.62 13.11 4.15
CA LYS A 137 9.77 14.02 5.30
C LYS A 137 10.49 15.30 4.88
#